data_AF-A0A9D7IWK2-F1
#
_entry.id   AF-A0A9D7IWK2-F1
#
_cell.length_a   1.000
_cell.length_b   1.000
_cell.length_c   1.000
_cell.angle_alpha   90.00
_cell.angle_beta   90.00
_cell.angle_gamma   90.00
#
_symmetry.space_group_name_H-M   'P 1'
#
loop_
_entity.id
_entity.type
_entity.pdbx_description
1 polymer ?
#
loop_
_entity_poly.entity_id
_entity_poly.type
_entity_poly.pdbx_seq_one_letter_code
_entity_poly.pdbx_strand_id
1 'polypeptide(L)'
;MLKLRQLLNAQRWQTVIVLLLAGLVAGSLLATARSAGSIGEWPAYGGDNRSGKYSRLDQINQQNVQRLQVAWKWESPDGTSSQSNILICVRVNSR
;
A
#
# COMPACT_ATOMS: atom_id res chain seq x y z
N MET A 1 34.59 -42.73 -23.84
CA MET A 1 34.97 -41.75 -22.78
C MET A 1 34.40 -40.33 -22.99
N LEU A 2 33.96 -39.91 -24.19
CA LEU A 2 33.37 -38.59 -24.41
C LEU A 2 31.92 -38.41 -23.87
N LYS A 3 31.09 -39.47 -23.89
CA LYS A 3 29.67 -39.40 -23.41
C LYS A 3 29.52 -39.11 -21.91
N LEU A 4 30.45 -39.58 -21.07
CA LEU A 4 30.38 -39.39 -19.62
C LEU A 4 30.67 -37.94 -19.21
N ARG A 5 31.59 -37.28 -19.93
CA ARG A 5 31.91 -35.85 -19.75
C ARG A 5 30.74 -34.95 -20.19
N GLN A 6 30.02 -35.34 -21.24
CA GLN A 6 28.85 -34.61 -21.76
C GLN A 6 27.68 -34.62 -20.78
N LEU A 7 27.40 -35.77 -20.14
CA LEU A 7 26.32 -35.91 -19.16
C LEU A 7 26.62 -35.18 -17.84
N LEU A 8 27.86 -35.21 -17.37
CA LEU A 8 28.28 -34.46 -16.18
C LEU A 8 28.25 -32.95 -16.41
N ASN A 9 28.53 -32.48 -17.64
CA ASN A 9 28.43 -31.06 -17.99
C ASN A 9 26.96 -30.62 -18.10
N ALA A 10 26.10 -31.38 -18.78
CA ALA A 10 24.67 -31.09 -18.87
C ALA A 10 23.99 -31.03 -17.49
N GLN A 11 24.34 -31.96 -16.59
CA GLN A 11 23.81 -32.02 -15.23
C GLN A 11 24.27 -30.84 -14.36
N ARG A 12 25.52 -30.38 -14.54
CA ARG A 12 26.04 -29.19 -13.84
C ARG A 12 25.40 -27.88 -14.30
N TRP A 13 24.97 -27.81 -15.56
CA TRP A 13 24.29 -26.62 -16.09
C TRP A 13 22.80 -26.60 -15.72
N GLN A 14 22.16 -27.77 -15.62
CA GLN A 14 20.78 -27.89 -15.14
C GLN A 14 20.62 -27.43 -13.69
N THR A 15 21.54 -27.78 -12.79
CA THR A 15 21.47 -27.34 -11.38
C THR A 15 21.62 -25.84 -11.23
N VAL A 16 22.50 -25.20 -12.03
CA VAL A 16 22.67 -23.74 -12.04
C VAL A 16 21.41 -23.04 -12.52
N ILE A 17 20.76 -23.55 -13.58
CA ILE A 17 19.51 -22.98 -14.10
C ILE A 17 18.39 -23.09 -13.06
N VAL A 18 18.24 -24.24 -12.40
CA VAL A 18 17.21 -24.44 -11.36
C VAL A 18 17.44 -23.51 -10.17
N LEU A 19 18.69 -23.32 -9.72
CA LEU A 19 19.00 -22.39 -8.63
C LEU A 19 18.75 -20.93 -9.02
N LEU A 20 19.08 -20.54 -10.25
CA LEU A 20 18.79 -19.20 -10.77
C LEU A 20 17.28 -18.94 -10.86
N LEU A 21 16.50 -19.91 -11.35
CA LEU A 21 15.04 -19.80 -11.42
C LEU A 21 14.40 -19.76 -10.02
N ALA A 22 14.86 -20.60 -9.08
CA ALA A 22 14.39 -20.57 -7.70
C ALA A 22 14.69 -19.23 -7.01
N GLY A 23 15.88 -18.66 -7.25
CA GLY A 23 16.24 -17.33 -6.77
C GLY A 23 15.36 -16.22 -7.36
N LEU A 24 15.03 -16.32 -8.66
CA LEU A 24 14.17 -15.34 -9.36
C LEU A 24 12.73 -15.35 -8.81
N VAL A 25 12.18 -16.53 -8.53
CA VAL A 25 10.83 -16.69 -7.96
C VAL A 25 10.77 -16.16 -6.53
N ALA A 26 11.79 -16.47 -5.70
CA ALA A 26 11.86 -15.99 -4.32
C ALA A 26 12.00 -14.45 -4.23
N GLY A 27 12.78 -13.84 -5.12
CA GLY A 27 12.95 -12.38 -5.16
C GLY A 27 11.67 -11.61 -5.52
N SER A 28 10.79 -12.23 -6.32
CA SER A 28 9.55 -11.59 -6.78
C SER A 28 8.50 -11.45 -5.68
N LEU A 29 8.47 -12.37 -4.70
CA LEU A 29 7.49 -12.35 -3.61
C LEU A 29 7.74 -11.23 -2.58
N LEU A 30 9.00 -10.80 -2.41
CA LEU A 30 9.38 -9.76 -1.44
C LEU A 30 9.11 -8.34 -1.96
N ALA A 31 9.02 -8.15 -3.28
CA ALA A 31 8.84 -6.84 -3.90
C ALA A 31 7.42 -6.27 -3.74
N THR A 32 6.39 -7.12 -3.56
CA THR A 32 4.99 -6.69 -3.52
C THR A 32 4.54 -6.14 -2.15
N ALA A 33 5.35 -6.30 -1.09
CA ALA A 33 5.00 -5.83 0.25
C ALA A 33 5.28 -4.33 0.49
N ARG A 34 6.00 -3.65 -0.42
CA ARG A 34 6.50 -2.27 -0.21
C ARG A 34 5.50 -1.17 -0.61
N SER A 35 4.44 -1.48 -1.36
CA SER A 35 3.61 -0.48 -2.02
C SER A 35 2.31 -0.11 -1.32
N ALA A 36 1.99 -0.72 -0.17
CA ALA A 36 0.88 -0.30 0.66
C ALA A 36 1.46 0.44 1.87
N GLY A 37 1.29 1.76 1.93
CA GLY A 37 1.46 2.49 3.19
C GLY A 37 0.62 1.82 4.29
N SER A 38 0.99 2.02 5.55
CA SER A 38 0.20 1.55 6.69
C SER A 38 -1.26 1.99 6.52
N ILE A 39 -2.18 1.06 6.75
CA ILE A 39 -3.61 1.31 6.58
C ILE A 39 -4.02 2.44 7.54
N GLY A 40 -4.55 3.52 6.99
CA GLY A 40 -5.04 4.67 7.76
C GLY A 40 -4.09 5.86 7.83
N GLU A 41 -2.88 5.76 7.30
CA GLU A 41 -2.02 6.93 7.10
C GLU A 41 -2.33 7.65 5.77
N TRP A 42 -1.97 8.94 5.70
CA TRP A 42 -2.08 9.76 4.50
C TRP A 42 -0.69 10.32 4.13
N PRO A 43 0.22 9.49 3.61
CA PRO A 43 1.65 9.81 3.50
C PRO A 43 1.98 10.83 2.39
N ALA A 44 1.07 11.05 1.44
CA ALA A 44 1.22 12.02 0.35
C ALA A 44 -0.05 12.83 0.20
N TYR A 45 0.04 14.04 -0.36
CA TYR A 45 -1.13 14.90 -0.59
C TYR A 45 -2.28 14.18 -1.32
N GLY A 46 -1.96 13.34 -2.30
CA GLY A 46 -2.93 12.51 -3.01
C GLY A 46 -3.16 11.11 -2.43
N GLY A 47 -2.78 10.85 -1.19
CA GLY A 47 -2.86 9.53 -0.53
C GLY A 47 -1.72 8.58 -0.91
N ASP A 48 -1.28 8.60 -2.18
CA ASP A 48 -0.16 7.84 -2.70
C ASP A 48 0.60 8.59 -3.81
N ASN A 49 1.67 7.99 -4.33
CA ASN A 49 2.45 8.54 -5.45
C ASN A 49 1.65 8.60 -6.76
N ARG A 50 0.50 7.93 -6.85
CA ARG A 50 -0.41 7.96 -8.01
C ARG A 50 -1.48 9.04 -7.86
N SER A 51 -1.48 9.76 -6.74
CA SER A 51 -2.45 10.77 -6.38
C SER A 51 -3.91 10.28 -6.46
N GLY A 52 -4.15 9.03 -6.10
CA GLY A 52 -5.49 8.42 -6.22
C GLY A 52 -6.57 9.10 -5.38
N LYS A 53 -6.19 9.74 -4.25
CA LYS A 53 -7.11 10.32 -3.25
C LYS A 53 -8.09 9.28 -2.66
N TYR A 54 -7.75 7.99 -2.74
CA TYR A 54 -8.51 6.88 -2.17
C TYR A 54 -7.81 6.35 -0.91
N SER A 55 -8.59 6.13 0.14
CA SER A 55 -8.15 5.40 1.33
C SER A 55 -8.68 3.97 1.29
N ARG A 56 -7.91 3.02 1.83
CA ARG A 56 -8.32 1.61 1.98
C ARG A 56 -9.18 1.37 3.24
N LEU A 57 -9.44 2.40 4.04
CA LEU A 57 -10.30 2.33 5.21
C LEU A 57 -11.77 2.13 4.80
N ASP A 58 -12.43 1.16 5.41
CA ASP A 58 -13.84 0.80 5.17
C ASP A 58 -14.72 0.96 6.42
N GLN A 59 -14.15 1.48 7.51
CA GLN A 59 -14.86 1.77 8.77
C GLN A 59 -16.09 2.66 8.55
N ILE A 60 -16.03 3.57 7.59
CA ILE A 60 -17.16 4.40 7.15
C ILE A 60 -17.59 3.89 5.76
N ASN A 61 -18.86 3.56 5.64
CA ASN A 61 -19.45 3.03 4.41
C ASN A 61 -20.90 3.53 4.24
N GLN A 62 -21.53 3.13 3.13
CA GLN A 62 -22.88 3.57 2.76
C GLN A 62 -23.95 3.28 3.82
N GLN A 63 -23.75 2.26 4.65
CA GLN A 63 -24.73 1.84 5.66
C GLN A 63 -24.61 2.65 6.96
N ASN A 64 -23.45 3.25 7.23
CA ASN A 64 -23.17 3.93 8.50
C ASN A 64 -22.82 5.41 8.36
N VAL A 65 -22.68 5.93 7.14
CA VAL A 65 -22.39 7.34 6.86
C VAL A 65 -23.41 8.29 7.51
N GLN A 66 -24.67 7.86 7.63
CA GLN A 66 -25.74 8.60 8.32
C GLN A 66 -25.55 8.73 9.84
N ARG A 67 -24.63 7.96 10.44
CA ARG A 67 -24.34 7.98 11.88
C ARG A 67 -23.06 8.76 12.22
N LEU A 68 -22.49 9.47 11.25
CA LEU A 68 -21.30 10.29 11.47
C LEU A 68 -21.62 11.50 12.36
N GLN A 69 -20.67 11.82 13.22
CA GLN A 69 -20.71 13.00 14.08
C GLN A 69 -19.35 13.68 14.07
N VAL A 70 -19.34 14.99 14.26
CA VAL A 70 -18.09 15.76 14.41
C VAL A 70 -17.41 15.31 15.70
N ALA A 71 -16.17 14.81 15.57
CA ALA A 71 -15.34 14.45 16.70
C ALA A 71 -14.63 15.68 17.28
N TRP A 72 -14.15 16.56 16.39
CA TRP A 72 -13.58 17.86 16.73
C TRP A 72 -13.57 18.76 15.49
N LYS A 73 -13.46 20.07 15.72
CA LYS A 73 -13.31 21.10 14.69
C LYS A 73 -12.18 22.04 15.10
N TRP A 74 -11.38 22.46 14.14
CA TRP A 74 -10.35 23.46 14.33
C TRP A 74 -10.55 24.60 13.33
N GLU A 75 -10.37 25.83 13.81
CA GLU A 75 -10.49 27.06 13.03
C GLU A 75 -9.13 27.73 12.94
N SER A 76 -8.71 28.06 11.72
CA SER A 76 -7.43 28.74 11.50
C SER A 76 -7.49 30.17 12.04
N PRO A 77 -6.44 30.67 12.71
CA PRO A 77 -6.37 32.06 13.21
C PRO A 77 -6.47 33.13 12.12
N ASP A 78 -6.14 32.77 10.88
CA ASP A 78 -6.07 33.60 9.66
C ASP A 78 -7.44 33.93 9.03
N GLY A 79 -8.53 33.70 9.77
CA GLY A 79 -9.94 33.81 9.35
C GLY A 79 -10.48 35.21 8.98
N THR A 80 -9.62 36.19 8.64
CA THR A 80 -10.03 37.54 8.23
C THR A 80 -10.28 37.67 6.72
N SER A 81 -10.06 36.62 5.93
CA SER A 81 -10.33 36.60 4.49
C SER A 81 -11.30 35.46 4.14
N SER A 82 -12.17 35.67 3.14
CA SER A 82 -13.36 34.88 2.76
C SER A 82 -13.18 33.38 2.45
N GLN A 83 -12.08 32.75 2.88
CA GLN A 83 -11.86 31.32 2.82
C GLN A 83 -11.58 30.80 4.23
N SER A 84 -12.63 30.61 5.02
CA SER A 84 -12.51 29.91 6.30
C SER A 84 -12.01 28.48 6.05
N ASN A 85 -10.70 28.27 6.17
CA ASN A 85 -10.11 26.93 6.21
C ASN A 85 -10.46 26.29 7.55
N ILE A 86 -11.49 25.45 7.54
CA ILE A 86 -11.94 24.68 8.70
C ILE A 86 -11.45 23.26 8.54
N LEU A 87 -10.75 22.74 9.55
CA LEU A 87 -10.46 21.31 9.66
C LEU A 87 -11.54 20.65 10.51
N ILE A 88 -12.19 19.61 9.95
CA ILE A 88 -13.23 18.83 10.62
C ILE A 88 -12.80 17.37 10.66
N CYS A 89 -12.83 16.77 11.85
CA CYS A 89 -12.70 15.32 12.03
C CYS A 89 -14.06 14.73 12.37
N VAL A 90 -14.37 13.56 11.82
CA VAL A 90 -15.62 12.83 12.03
C VAL A 90 -15.37 11.47 12.67
N ARG A 91 -16.36 10.99 13.43
CA ARG A 91 -16.38 9.64 13.99
C ARG A 91 -17.75 9.00 13.78
N VAL A 92 -17.79 7.67 13.76
CA VAL A 92 -19.05 6.91 13.80
C VAL A 92 -19.57 6.88 15.23
N ASN A 93 -20.86 7.23 15.42
CA ASN A 93 -21.51 7.14 16.72
C ASN A 93 -21.90 5.69 17.07
N SER A 94 -21.60 5.24 18.28
CA SER A 94 -22.14 4.03 18.89
C SER A 94 -23.36 4.42 19.75
N ARG A 95 -24.55 4.40 19.16
CA ARG A 95 -25.76 4.25 19.98
C ARG A 95 -26.01 2.78 20.23
#